data_AF-A0A1I2S8G2-F1
#
_entry.id   AF-A0A1I2S8G2-F1
#
_cell.length_a   1.000
_cell.length_b   1.000
_cell.length_c   1.000
_cell.angle_alpha   90.00
_cell.angle_beta   90.00
_cell.angle_gamma   90.00
#
_symmetry.space_group_name_H-M   'P 1'
#
loop_
_entity.id
_entity.type
_entity.pdbx_description
1 polymer ?
#
loop_
_entity_poly.entity_id
_entity_poly.type
_entity_poly.pdbx_seq_one_letter_code
_entity_poly.pdbx_strand_id
1 'polypeptide(L)'
;MHVPPPQNIAEIAADGALTQALIDVEFEQRFGSIISAEALPDRDAPVLFGSNGNTLPERCLVRMQLKHGEHRSAGSYDNSVLERRGQILGDIGPDGLSFQWNPATRGMMGAFDIPELYGNQALSPLLVQAARTLTGNTVVVWTRWLDGVAQNRNVLVALELLETDAPLLERPGLPHFEQALTAAAARVSYLKDIHEPGTAPAQLMWRSIIGLVASLGISVRIQEASADNAARIGGVAALGVAEDTRVELTRYEFNLGYALEVREESPLGDSGLLRSNIVRVLNNQEAEPIGIAGVVADAWLNSTEHQLLLDGRFPETQLHLTHKHPSGAYGAMLYPAQVAVEATIVAFIEGESWVWAHAHPLLNSASAQTIKRFGLDHGMVDLVRQRMPLEYAQRMRLLEAAKPITGIWSHTSTTVSLPDGSTRTALVLIKHQLLELPPLSTAAAKATLDRAVPQVIEGFLPRALRAYARARRIRVSQSRVVDTQWRLELGAAPAGPQLPVDSFVPVELSRDERTQAPRFLVF
;
A
#
# COMPACT_ATOMS: atom_id res chain seq x y z
N MET A 1 -8.83 -5.40 12.20
CA MET A 1 -9.47 -4.39 13.09
C MET A 1 -10.44 -3.59 12.22
N HIS A 2 -11.70 -3.30 12.59
CA HIS A 2 -12.62 -2.55 11.70
C HIS A 2 -12.29 -1.05 11.77
N VAL A 3 -11.67 -0.48 10.72
CA VAL A 3 -11.54 0.98 10.60
C VAL A 3 -12.94 1.57 10.33
N PRO A 4 -13.47 2.46 11.17
CA PRO A 4 -14.75 3.09 10.92
C PRO A 4 -14.67 3.92 9.61
N PRO A 5 -15.78 4.05 8.86
CA PRO A 5 -15.81 4.94 7.72
C PRO A 5 -15.51 6.38 8.16
N PRO A 6 -14.92 7.22 7.27
CA PRO A 6 -14.66 8.62 7.59
C PRO A 6 -15.98 9.33 7.94
N GLN A 7 -15.93 10.18 8.95
CA GLN A 7 -17.11 10.86 9.48
C GLN A 7 -17.23 12.32 9.01
N ASN A 8 -16.20 12.86 8.36
CA ASN A 8 -16.16 14.23 7.89
C ASN A 8 -15.17 14.38 6.71
N ILE A 9 -15.24 15.51 6.00
CA ILE A 9 -14.35 15.78 4.87
C ILE A 9 -12.88 15.93 5.27
N ALA A 10 -12.57 16.24 6.53
CA ALA A 10 -11.19 16.34 6.99
C ALA A 10 -10.51 14.97 7.04
N GLU A 11 -11.23 13.95 7.49
CA GLU A 11 -10.77 12.56 7.48
C GLU A 11 -10.57 12.05 6.05
N ILE A 12 -11.50 12.34 5.14
CA ILE A 12 -11.33 12.03 3.71
C ILE A 12 -10.11 12.74 3.14
N ALA A 13 -9.98 14.05 3.36
CA ALA A 13 -8.86 14.83 2.84
C ALA A 13 -7.50 14.34 3.39
N ALA A 14 -7.45 13.92 4.66
CA ALA A 14 -6.26 13.39 5.29
C ALA A 14 -5.84 12.03 4.73
N ASP A 15 -6.81 11.17 4.38
CA ASP A 15 -6.55 9.83 3.83
C ASP A 15 -5.80 9.89 2.49
N GLY A 16 -6.13 10.86 1.63
CA GLY A 16 -5.49 11.04 0.32
C GLY A 16 -4.34 12.05 0.28
N ALA A 17 -4.04 12.77 1.36
CA ALA A 17 -3.14 13.93 1.36
C ALA A 17 -1.75 13.62 0.79
N LEU A 18 -1.17 12.48 1.18
CA LEU A 18 0.15 12.07 0.71
C LEU A 18 0.11 11.60 -0.75
N THR A 19 -0.80 10.67 -1.07
CA THR A 19 -0.92 10.12 -2.41
C THR A 19 -1.10 11.25 -3.42
N GLN A 20 -1.88 12.26 -3.04
CA GLN A 20 -2.02 13.46 -3.84
C GLN A 20 -0.73 14.26 -4.00
N ALA A 21 0.06 14.43 -2.94
CA ALA A 21 1.33 15.15 -3.03
C ALA A 21 2.31 14.46 -3.99
N LEU A 22 2.34 13.12 -3.97
CA LEU A 22 3.15 12.33 -4.92
C LEU A 22 2.65 12.51 -6.36
N ILE A 23 1.33 12.42 -6.57
CA ILE A 23 0.73 12.58 -7.89
C ILE A 23 0.95 13.99 -8.44
N ASP A 24 0.86 15.03 -7.60
CA ASP A 24 1.10 16.40 -8.01
C ASP A 24 2.56 16.64 -8.42
N VAL A 25 3.53 16.11 -7.65
CA VAL A 25 4.97 16.21 -7.98
C VAL A 25 5.26 15.49 -9.29
N GLU A 26 4.76 14.27 -9.46
CA GLU A 26 5.04 13.49 -10.66
C GLU A 26 4.34 14.11 -11.89
N PHE A 27 3.11 14.62 -11.75
CA PHE A 27 2.43 15.36 -12.81
C PHE A 27 3.24 16.60 -13.23
N GLU A 28 3.70 17.39 -12.26
CA GLU A 28 4.49 18.60 -12.52
C GLU A 28 5.83 18.27 -13.19
N GLN A 29 6.51 17.21 -12.79
CA GLN A 29 7.76 16.78 -13.42
C GLN A 29 7.56 16.29 -14.85
N ARG A 30 6.50 15.52 -15.08
CA ARG A 30 6.23 14.89 -16.38
C ARG A 30 5.68 15.86 -17.41
N PHE A 31 4.79 16.77 -16.99
CA PHE A 31 4.05 17.63 -17.90
C PHE A 31 4.33 19.13 -17.69
N GLY A 32 4.87 19.52 -16.54
CA GLY A 32 5.06 20.92 -16.14
C GLY A 32 3.93 21.42 -15.24
N SER A 33 4.14 22.61 -14.65
CA SER A 33 3.15 23.26 -13.77
C SER A 33 1.99 23.80 -14.60
N ILE A 34 0.75 23.61 -14.15
CA ILE A 34 -0.44 24.15 -14.83
C ILE A 34 -0.48 25.68 -14.68
N ILE A 35 -0.44 26.39 -15.80
CA ILE A 35 -0.57 27.87 -15.85
C ILE A 35 -2.04 28.26 -15.95
N SER A 36 -2.76 27.58 -16.85
CA SER A 36 -4.17 27.82 -17.10
C SER A 36 -4.84 26.52 -17.55
N ALA A 37 -6.14 26.43 -17.33
CA ALA A 37 -6.95 25.34 -17.80
C ALA A 37 -8.33 25.85 -18.24
N GLU A 38 -8.90 25.19 -19.25
CA GLU A 38 -10.25 25.42 -19.76
C GLU A 38 -10.94 24.06 -19.97
N ALA A 39 -12.17 23.93 -19.48
CA ALA A 39 -13.00 22.74 -19.70
C ALA A 39 -13.98 23.00 -20.84
N LEU A 40 -13.98 22.07 -21.79
CA LEU A 40 -14.77 22.11 -23.01
C LEU A 40 -15.75 20.91 -23.01
N PRO A 41 -16.92 21.04 -23.65
CA PRO A 41 -17.80 19.91 -23.92
C PRO A 41 -17.04 18.78 -24.61
N ASP A 42 -17.06 17.59 -24.00
CA ASP A 42 -16.61 16.38 -24.68
C ASP A 42 -17.69 16.01 -25.72
N ARG A 43 -17.34 16.13 -27.00
CA ARG A 43 -18.28 15.86 -28.11
C ARG A 43 -18.74 14.40 -28.15
N ASP A 44 -17.98 13.51 -27.52
CA ASP A 44 -18.27 12.08 -27.47
C ASP A 44 -19.06 11.69 -26.20
N ALA A 45 -19.24 12.60 -25.24
CA ALA A 45 -19.94 12.31 -24.00
C ALA A 45 -21.47 12.46 -24.15
N PRO A 46 -22.28 11.51 -23.64
CA PRO A 46 -23.73 11.65 -23.62
C PRO A 46 -24.13 12.86 -22.76
N VAL A 47 -24.94 13.75 -23.32
CA VAL A 47 -25.47 14.92 -22.60
C VAL A 47 -26.54 14.42 -21.63
N LEU A 48 -26.24 14.45 -20.33
CA LEU A 48 -27.23 14.23 -19.28
C LEU A 48 -27.97 15.55 -19.02
N PHE A 49 -29.22 15.62 -19.49
CA PHE A 49 -30.12 16.73 -19.16
C PHE A 49 -30.67 16.53 -17.75
N GLY A 50 -30.32 17.40 -16.82
CA GLY A 50 -30.99 17.50 -15.54
C GLY A 50 -32.28 18.27 -15.66
N SER A 51 -33.16 18.05 -14.68
CA SER A 51 -34.53 18.55 -14.61
C SER A 51 -34.70 20.08 -14.67
N ASN A 52 -33.60 20.84 -14.56
CA ASN A 52 -33.64 22.30 -14.39
C ASN A 52 -32.97 23.06 -15.54
N GLY A 53 -32.58 22.39 -16.62
CA GLY A 53 -31.90 23.01 -17.78
C GLY A 53 -30.47 23.52 -17.52
N ASN A 54 -29.90 23.20 -16.36
CA ASN A 54 -28.65 23.77 -15.85
C ASN A 54 -27.57 22.71 -15.53
N THR A 55 -27.60 21.56 -16.19
CA THR A 55 -26.66 20.47 -15.91
C THR A 55 -25.37 20.59 -16.67
N LEU A 56 -24.27 20.56 -15.91
CA LEU A 56 -22.95 20.24 -16.43
C LEU A 56 -22.92 18.77 -16.87
N PRO A 57 -22.28 18.43 -17.99
CA PRO A 57 -22.07 17.04 -18.37
C PRO A 57 -21.21 16.34 -17.31
N GLU A 58 -21.29 15.02 -17.25
CA GLU A 58 -20.45 14.24 -16.34
C GLU A 58 -18.97 14.33 -16.75
N ARG A 59 -18.72 14.36 -18.06
CA ARG A 59 -17.37 14.34 -18.66
C ARG A 59 -17.12 15.57 -19.52
N CYS A 60 -15.86 15.96 -19.59
CA CYS A 60 -15.38 17.09 -20.38
C CYS A 60 -13.98 16.84 -20.93
N LEU A 61 -13.58 17.66 -21.90
CA LEU A 61 -12.19 17.80 -22.33
C LEU A 61 -11.57 18.98 -21.62
N VAL A 62 -10.51 18.76 -20.85
CA VAL A 62 -9.72 19.81 -20.21
C VAL A 62 -8.49 20.11 -21.05
N ARG A 63 -8.39 21.35 -21.51
CA ARG A 63 -7.21 21.89 -22.18
C ARG A 63 -6.38 22.68 -21.16
N MET A 64 -5.15 22.27 -20.92
CA MET A 64 -4.23 22.87 -19.96
C MET A 64 -3.04 23.49 -20.67
N GLN A 65 -2.66 24.71 -20.29
CA GLN A 65 -1.36 25.29 -20.66
C GLN A 65 -0.37 25.01 -19.55
N LEU A 66 0.80 24.48 -19.91
CA LEU A 66 1.79 24.03 -18.94
C LEU A 66 3.09 24.83 -19.06
N LYS A 67 3.71 25.11 -17.91
CA LYS A 67 5.05 25.70 -17.81
C LYS A 67 6.04 24.61 -17.46
N HIS A 68 6.99 24.33 -18.34
CA HIS A 68 8.13 23.49 -17.99
C HIS A 68 9.15 24.30 -17.18
N GLY A 69 9.71 23.70 -16.12
CA GLY A 69 10.79 24.30 -15.34
C GLY A 69 12.03 24.60 -16.20
N GLU A 70 12.85 25.56 -15.75
CA GLU A 70 14.01 26.16 -16.47
C GLU A 70 15.14 25.18 -16.84
N HIS A 71 14.98 23.88 -16.62
CA HIS A 71 16.00 22.87 -16.94
C HIS A 71 16.14 22.52 -18.42
N ARG A 72 15.33 23.11 -19.32
CA ARG A 72 15.62 23.10 -20.75
C ARG A 72 16.45 24.32 -21.11
N SER A 73 17.65 24.07 -21.62
CA SER A 73 18.65 25.04 -22.02
C SER A 73 18.06 26.33 -22.61
N ALA A 74 18.28 27.43 -21.89
CA ALA A 74 18.05 28.84 -22.20
C ALA A 74 17.35 29.19 -23.54
N GLY A 75 16.09 29.65 -23.43
CA GLY A 75 15.56 30.66 -24.36
C GLY A 75 14.14 30.47 -24.90
N SER A 76 13.52 29.30 -24.75
CA SER A 76 12.15 29.05 -25.23
C SER A 76 11.25 28.60 -24.08
N TYR A 77 10.37 29.48 -23.60
CA TYR A 77 9.21 29.06 -22.82
C TYR A 77 8.29 28.29 -23.76
N ASP A 78 8.49 26.98 -23.84
CA ASP A 78 7.62 26.10 -24.60
C ASP A 78 6.34 25.89 -23.79
N ASN A 79 5.38 26.79 -24.00
CA ASN A 79 4.02 26.65 -23.49
C ASN A 79 3.36 25.49 -24.23
N SER A 80 3.54 24.28 -23.72
CA SER A 80 2.88 23.11 -24.26
C SER A 80 1.41 23.11 -23.85
N VAL A 81 0.55 22.72 -24.78
CA VAL A 81 -0.87 22.48 -24.50
C VAL A 81 -1.08 20.98 -24.29
N LEU A 82 -1.69 20.63 -23.16
CA LEU A 82 -2.07 19.26 -22.83
C LEU A 82 -3.60 19.14 -22.80
N GLU A 83 -4.15 18.22 -23.58
CA GLU A 83 -5.58 17.89 -23.54
C GLU A 83 -5.81 16.54 -22.86
N ARG A 84 -6.77 16.52 -21.92
CA ARG A 84 -7.17 15.33 -21.16
C ARG A 84 -8.66 15.29 -20.96
N ARG A 85 -9.24 14.09 -20.98
CA ARG A 85 -10.61 13.91 -20.49
C ARG A 85 -10.63 14.10 -18.97
N GLY A 86 -11.75 14.59 -18.46
CA GLY A 86 -11.96 14.75 -17.03
C GLY A 86 -13.43 14.66 -16.65
N GLN A 87 -13.67 14.28 -15.40
CA GLN A 87 -14.98 14.20 -14.79
C GLN A 87 -15.26 15.50 -14.02
N ILE A 88 -16.39 16.14 -14.30
CA ILE A 88 -16.80 17.38 -13.61
C ILE A 88 -17.34 17.00 -12.23
N LEU A 89 -16.63 17.41 -11.19
CA LEU A 89 -16.96 17.11 -9.79
C LEU A 89 -18.00 18.05 -9.22
N GLY A 90 -18.02 19.30 -9.68
CA GLY A 90 -18.99 20.28 -9.20
C GLY A 90 -18.83 21.65 -9.84
N ASP A 91 -19.87 22.47 -9.63
CA ASP A 91 -19.93 23.86 -10.03
C ASP A 91 -19.40 24.74 -8.89
N ILE A 92 -18.58 25.72 -9.22
CA ILE A 92 -18.12 26.76 -8.31
C ILE A 92 -18.96 27.98 -8.62
N GLY A 93 -19.66 28.50 -7.61
CA GLY A 93 -20.58 29.59 -7.76
C GLY A 93 -19.92 30.84 -8.36
N PRO A 94 -20.73 31.78 -8.89
CA PRO A 94 -20.22 33.01 -9.50
C PRO A 94 -19.47 33.90 -8.49
N ASP A 95 -19.69 33.69 -7.19
CA ASP A 95 -18.96 34.32 -6.11
C ASP A 95 -17.53 33.77 -5.92
N GLY A 96 -17.22 32.60 -6.52
CA GLY A 96 -15.96 31.90 -6.32
C GLY A 96 -15.81 31.30 -4.92
N LEU A 97 -16.87 31.34 -4.11
CA LEU A 97 -16.87 30.95 -2.70
C LEU A 97 -17.83 29.82 -2.39
N SER A 98 -18.80 29.55 -3.26
CA SER A 98 -19.72 28.44 -3.12
C SER A 98 -19.35 27.29 -4.05
N PHE A 99 -19.62 26.06 -3.63
CA PHE A 99 -19.35 24.85 -4.37
C PHE A 99 -20.52 23.89 -4.27
N GLN A 100 -20.97 23.38 -5.42
CA GLN A 100 -22.05 22.42 -5.51
C GLN A 100 -21.60 21.17 -6.27
N TRP A 101 -21.62 20.02 -5.58
CA TRP A 101 -21.29 18.74 -6.18
C TRP A 101 -22.19 18.40 -7.38
N ASN A 102 -21.58 17.90 -8.46
CA ASN A 102 -22.28 17.41 -9.64
C ASN A 102 -23.08 16.17 -9.26
N PRO A 103 -24.41 16.13 -9.47
CA PRO A 103 -25.23 14.96 -9.19
C PRO A 103 -24.72 13.66 -9.81
N ALA A 104 -24.10 13.71 -10.98
CA ALA A 104 -23.52 12.53 -11.64
C ALA A 104 -22.38 11.90 -10.81
N THR A 105 -21.62 12.71 -10.08
CA THR A 105 -20.53 12.25 -9.21
C THR A 105 -20.98 11.82 -7.82
N ARG A 106 -22.23 12.11 -7.42
CA ARG A 106 -22.77 11.73 -6.10
C ARG A 106 -22.84 10.23 -5.89
N GLY A 107 -22.94 9.42 -6.95
CA GLY A 107 -22.92 7.96 -6.83
C GLY A 107 -21.64 7.45 -6.14
N MET A 108 -20.50 8.12 -6.37
CA MET A 108 -19.23 7.80 -5.70
C MET A 108 -19.20 8.25 -4.23
N MET A 109 -19.98 9.28 -3.89
CA MET A 109 -19.99 9.93 -2.57
C MET A 109 -21.07 9.37 -1.65
N GLY A 110 -22.13 8.77 -2.20
CA GLY A 110 -23.26 8.23 -1.45
C GLY A 110 -22.92 7.09 -0.49
N ALA A 111 -21.69 6.59 -0.53
CA ALA A 111 -21.17 5.64 0.45
C ALA A 111 -20.87 6.28 1.82
N PHE A 112 -20.79 7.61 1.90
CA PHE A 112 -20.46 8.34 3.13
C PHE A 112 -21.62 9.24 3.55
N ASP A 113 -22.08 9.09 4.79
CA ASP A 113 -23.09 9.97 5.39
C ASP A 113 -22.45 11.25 5.94
N ILE A 114 -21.82 12.03 5.04
CA ILE A 114 -21.06 13.25 5.38
C ILE A 114 -21.79 14.46 4.80
N PRO A 115 -22.34 15.37 5.63
CA PRO A 115 -23.14 16.51 5.17
C PRO A 115 -22.47 17.38 4.11
N GLU A 116 -21.15 17.55 4.19
CA GLU A 116 -20.34 18.35 3.27
C GLU A 116 -20.20 17.75 1.87
N LEU A 117 -20.62 16.49 1.67
CA LEU A 117 -20.71 15.86 0.35
C LEU A 117 -22.07 16.09 -0.35
N TYR A 118 -22.96 16.86 0.29
CA TYR A 118 -24.30 17.15 -0.21
C TYR A 118 -24.59 18.65 -0.22
N GLY A 119 -25.57 19.06 -1.03
CA GLY A 119 -26.03 20.46 -1.05
C GLY A 119 -25.00 21.46 -1.60
N ASN A 120 -25.17 22.72 -1.20
CA ASN A 120 -24.25 23.82 -1.51
C ASN A 120 -23.31 24.02 -0.32
N GLN A 121 -22.01 24.04 -0.60
CA GLN A 121 -20.95 24.11 0.40
C GLN A 121 -20.11 25.35 0.19
N ALA A 122 -19.40 25.79 1.24
CA ALA A 122 -18.33 26.76 1.05
C ALA A 122 -17.16 26.07 0.33
N LEU A 123 -16.70 26.65 -0.77
CA LEU A 123 -15.47 26.22 -1.42
C LEU A 123 -14.32 26.40 -0.44
N SER A 124 -13.66 25.30 -0.10
CA SER A 124 -12.52 25.31 0.80
C SER A 124 -11.40 24.43 0.24
N PRO A 125 -10.14 24.70 0.59
CA PRO A 125 -9.02 23.83 0.25
C PRO A 125 -9.22 22.38 0.74
N LEU A 126 -9.89 22.22 1.88
CA LEU A 126 -10.23 20.92 2.45
C LEU A 126 -11.22 20.15 1.56
N LEU A 127 -12.23 20.82 1.04
CA LEU A 127 -13.20 20.23 0.11
C LEU A 127 -12.51 19.78 -1.18
N VAL A 128 -11.60 20.60 -1.74
CA VAL A 128 -10.84 20.24 -2.93
C VAL A 128 -9.95 19.02 -2.68
N GLN A 129 -9.31 18.94 -1.51
CA GLN A 129 -8.49 17.79 -1.12
C GLN A 129 -9.32 16.52 -0.88
N ALA A 130 -10.53 16.65 -0.33
CA ALA A 130 -11.46 15.55 -0.20
C ALA A 130 -11.94 15.07 -1.60
N ALA A 131 -12.25 15.99 -2.51
CA ALA A 131 -12.64 15.69 -3.89
C ALA A 131 -11.57 14.88 -4.63
N ARG A 132 -10.31 15.26 -4.47
CA ARG A 132 -9.15 14.53 -4.96
C ARG A 132 -9.11 13.09 -4.42
N THR A 133 -9.26 12.92 -3.11
CA THR A 133 -9.25 11.59 -2.48
C THR A 133 -10.40 10.71 -2.99
N LEU A 134 -11.62 11.26 -3.05
CA LEU A 134 -12.82 10.57 -3.52
C LEU A 134 -12.75 10.12 -4.98
N THR A 135 -11.88 10.76 -5.77
CA THR A 135 -11.68 10.46 -7.19
C THR A 135 -10.42 9.62 -7.43
N GLY A 136 -9.96 8.91 -6.40
CA GLY A 136 -8.81 8.01 -6.49
C GLY A 136 -7.46 8.74 -6.48
N ASN A 137 -7.39 9.92 -5.86
CA ASN A 137 -6.23 10.81 -5.81
C ASN A 137 -5.77 11.33 -7.18
N THR A 138 -6.67 11.40 -8.17
CA THR A 138 -6.29 11.98 -9.47
C THR A 138 -6.01 13.49 -9.37
N VAL A 139 -5.39 14.03 -10.42
CA VAL A 139 -5.17 15.46 -10.55
C VAL A 139 -6.52 16.16 -10.70
N VAL A 140 -6.81 17.07 -9.77
CA VAL A 140 -8.00 17.92 -9.82
C VAL A 140 -7.60 19.34 -10.18
N VAL A 141 -8.29 19.88 -11.19
CA VAL A 141 -8.04 21.20 -11.75
C VAL A 141 -9.28 22.07 -11.56
N TRP A 142 -9.06 23.28 -11.05
CA TRP A 142 -10.06 24.36 -11.10
C TRP A 142 -9.93 25.05 -12.46
N THR A 143 -11.02 25.05 -13.22
CA THR A 143 -11.03 25.56 -14.59
C THR A 143 -12.34 26.29 -14.92
N ARG A 144 -12.37 27.01 -16.05
CA ARG A 144 -13.59 27.61 -16.61
C ARG A 144 -14.27 26.64 -17.56
N TRP A 145 -15.58 26.51 -17.43
CA TRP A 145 -16.43 25.79 -18.37
C TRP A 145 -16.80 26.70 -19.56
N LEU A 146 -16.49 26.25 -20.78
CA LEU A 146 -16.75 26.96 -22.02
C LEU A 146 -17.70 26.13 -22.90
N ASP A 147 -19.01 26.28 -22.71
CA ASP A 147 -20.03 25.62 -23.55
C ASP A 147 -20.41 26.40 -24.82
N GLY A 148 -19.75 27.53 -25.08
CA GLY A 148 -20.07 28.41 -26.21
C GLY A 148 -21.32 29.27 -26.00
N VAL A 149 -22.00 29.12 -24.86
CA VAL A 149 -22.99 30.07 -24.36
C VAL A 149 -22.23 31.04 -23.44
N ALA A 150 -22.57 32.33 -23.42
CA ALA A 150 -21.80 33.37 -22.71
C ALA A 150 -21.73 33.22 -21.17
N GLN A 151 -22.12 32.08 -20.60
CA GLN A 151 -22.07 31.80 -19.18
C GLN A 151 -20.74 31.11 -18.83
N ASN A 152 -19.73 31.94 -18.53
CA ASN A 152 -18.49 31.47 -17.92
C ASN A 152 -18.79 30.94 -16.51
N ARG A 153 -18.83 29.62 -16.33
CA ARG A 153 -18.89 28.98 -15.01
C ARG A 153 -17.53 28.47 -14.60
N ASN A 154 -17.26 28.47 -13.31
CA ASN A 154 -16.06 27.85 -12.77
C ASN A 154 -16.43 26.42 -12.35
N VAL A 155 -15.60 25.45 -12.70
CA VAL A 155 -15.85 24.04 -12.38
C VAL A 155 -14.62 23.40 -11.80
N LEU A 156 -14.85 22.39 -10.96
CA LEU A 156 -13.79 21.53 -10.43
C LEU A 156 -13.81 20.22 -11.23
N VAL A 157 -12.67 19.84 -11.82
CA VAL A 157 -12.58 18.68 -12.73
C VAL A 157 -11.49 17.72 -12.27
N ALA A 158 -11.83 16.45 -12.10
CA ALA A 158 -10.89 15.36 -11.92
C ALA A 158 -10.41 14.84 -13.28
N LEU A 159 -9.11 14.85 -13.54
CA LEU A 159 -8.57 14.35 -14.80
C LEU A 159 -8.62 12.82 -14.85
N GLU A 160 -8.91 12.27 -16.03
CA GLU A 160 -8.78 10.84 -16.29
C GLU A 160 -7.31 10.52 -16.61
N LEU A 161 -6.69 9.70 -15.78
CA LEU A 161 -5.34 9.19 -16.05
C LEU A 161 -5.42 8.13 -17.15
N LEU A 162 -4.63 8.27 -18.21
CA LEU A 162 -4.55 7.26 -19.27
C LEU A 162 -3.77 6.05 -18.78
N GLU A 163 -3.94 4.87 -19.41
CA GLU A 163 -3.11 3.70 -19.11
C GLU A 163 -1.61 3.97 -19.33
N THR A 164 -1.26 4.89 -20.22
CA THR A 164 0.12 5.37 -20.43
C THR A 164 0.64 6.28 -19.30
N ASP A 165 -0.24 6.68 -18.39
CA ASP A 165 0.05 7.42 -17.16
C ASP A 165 0.19 6.48 -15.95
N ALA A 166 0.09 5.15 -16.12
CA ALA A 166 0.36 4.15 -15.08
C ALA A 166 1.66 4.34 -14.28
N PRO A 167 2.78 4.86 -14.85
CA PRO A 167 3.98 5.16 -14.07
C PRO A 167 3.78 6.19 -12.96
N LEU A 168 2.73 7.05 -13.03
CA LEU A 168 2.40 8.00 -11.95
C LEU A 168 2.00 7.28 -10.64
N LEU A 169 1.62 6.00 -10.73
CA LEU A 169 1.22 5.15 -9.60
C LEU A 169 2.31 4.14 -9.21
N GLU A 170 3.41 4.06 -9.97
CA GLU A 170 4.58 3.24 -9.63
C GLU A 170 5.55 4.02 -8.75
N ARG A 171 6.31 3.32 -7.90
CA ARG A 171 7.11 3.94 -6.82
C ARG A 171 8.02 5.06 -7.35
N PRO A 172 7.86 6.32 -6.90
CA PRO A 172 8.76 7.40 -7.28
C PRO A 172 10.18 7.14 -6.75
N GLY A 173 11.20 7.62 -7.47
CA GLY A 173 12.58 7.62 -6.99
C GLY A 173 12.73 8.44 -5.71
N LEU A 174 13.73 8.10 -4.88
CA LEU A 174 14.04 8.78 -3.60
C LEU A 174 13.98 10.34 -3.64
N PRO A 175 14.51 11.03 -4.67
CA PRO A 175 14.44 12.50 -4.74
C PRO A 175 13.02 13.05 -4.92
N HIS A 176 12.16 12.31 -5.64
CA HIS A 176 10.77 12.73 -5.89
C HIS A 176 9.94 12.54 -4.61
N PHE A 177 10.29 11.54 -3.82
CA PHE A 177 9.65 11.25 -2.55
C PHE A 177 9.91 12.35 -1.50
N GLU A 178 11.14 12.86 -1.39
CA GLU A 178 11.47 13.96 -0.47
C GLU A 178 10.74 15.27 -0.83
N GLN A 179 10.61 15.57 -2.13
CA GLN A 179 9.84 16.72 -2.61
C GLN A 179 8.35 16.57 -2.27
N ALA A 180 7.78 15.38 -2.48
CA ALA A 180 6.39 15.09 -2.14
C ALA A 180 6.14 15.15 -0.63
N LEU A 181 7.08 14.66 0.19
CA LEU A 181 6.98 14.75 1.66
C LEU A 181 7.01 16.21 2.12
N THR A 182 7.89 17.03 1.52
CA THR A 182 7.98 18.47 1.80
C THR A 182 6.70 19.19 1.38
N ALA A 183 6.16 18.89 0.20
CA ALA A 183 4.90 19.45 -0.29
C ALA A 183 3.70 19.02 0.58
N ALA A 184 3.66 17.75 1.01
CA ALA A 184 2.65 17.25 1.94
C ALA A 184 2.75 17.95 3.29
N ALA A 185 3.95 18.09 3.86
CA ALA A 185 4.18 18.78 5.12
C ALA A 185 3.78 20.26 5.05
N ALA A 186 4.07 20.96 3.95
CA ALA A 186 3.65 22.34 3.74
C ALA A 186 2.12 22.47 3.67
N ARG A 187 1.44 21.56 2.97
CA ARG A 187 -0.04 21.53 2.91
C ARG A 187 -0.67 21.22 4.26
N VAL A 188 -0.08 20.32 5.02
CA VAL A 188 -0.48 20.00 6.39
C VAL A 188 -0.33 21.21 7.32
N SER A 189 0.78 21.95 7.20
CA SER A 189 1.00 23.15 8.01
C SER A 189 -0.06 24.21 7.73
N TYR A 190 -0.51 24.33 6.48
CA TYR A 190 -1.62 25.21 6.10
C TYR A 190 -2.98 24.76 6.70
N LEU A 191 -3.25 23.46 6.77
CA LEU A 191 -4.47 22.93 7.40
C LEU A 191 -4.50 23.15 8.92
N LYS A 192 -3.33 23.19 9.57
CA LYS A 192 -3.18 23.50 11.00
C LYS A 192 -3.59 24.93 11.33
N ASP A 193 -3.35 25.89 10.44
CA ASP A 193 -3.73 27.30 10.67
C ASP A 193 -5.26 27.53 10.65
N ILE A 194 -6.02 26.54 10.16
CA ILE A 194 -7.49 26.60 10.04
C ILE A 194 -8.18 25.93 11.26
N HIS A 195 -7.46 25.14 12.06
CA HIS A 195 -8.04 24.38 13.19
C HIS A 195 -7.29 24.65 14.50
N GLU A 196 -8.01 24.75 15.62
CA GLU A 196 -7.38 24.90 16.93
C GLU A 196 -6.43 23.72 17.24
N PRO A 197 -5.23 23.99 17.80
CA PRO A 197 -4.32 22.94 18.25
C PRO A 197 -5.01 21.99 19.24
N GLY A 198 -5.03 20.69 18.95
CA GLY A 198 -5.61 19.66 19.82
C GLY A 198 -6.93 19.05 19.34
N THR A 199 -7.48 19.52 18.23
CA THR A 199 -8.69 18.93 17.62
C THR A 199 -8.42 17.55 16.99
N ALA A 200 -9.43 16.67 16.97
CA ALA A 200 -9.34 15.33 16.38
C ALA A 200 -8.79 15.29 14.94
N PRO A 201 -9.11 16.24 14.04
CA PRO A 201 -8.53 16.28 12.69
C PRO A 201 -7.02 16.53 12.69
N ALA A 202 -6.51 17.42 13.55
CA ALA A 202 -5.08 17.67 13.69
C ALA A 202 -4.35 16.43 14.23
N GLN A 203 -4.98 15.69 15.15
CA GLN A 203 -4.43 14.45 15.69
C GLN A 203 -4.43 13.31 14.66
N LEU A 204 -5.51 13.12 13.90
CA LEU A 204 -5.61 12.15 12.80
C LEU A 204 -4.59 12.45 11.67
N MET A 205 -4.38 13.72 11.36
CA MET A 205 -3.41 14.16 10.35
C MET A 205 -1.96 13.88 10.79
N TRP A 206 -1.60 14.17 12.04
CA TRP A 206 -0.29 13.78 12.59
C TRP A 206 -0.12 12.26 12.66
N ARG A 207 -1.19 11.49 12.95
CA ARG A 207 -1.18 10.03 12.91
C ARG A 207 -0.85 9.48 11.51
N SER A 208 -1.42 10.06 10.45
CA SER A 208 -1.12 9.65 9.06
C SER A 208 0.31 9.99 8.64
N ILE A 209 0.83 11.16 9.03
CA ILE A 209 2.21 11.59 8.72
C ILE A 209 3.22 10.74 9.48
N ILE A 210 3.02 10.50 10.78
CA ILE A 210 3.89 9.66 11.60
C ILE A 210 3.85 8.21 11.11
N GLY A 211 2.66 7.69 10.79
CA GLY A 211 2.49 6.35 10.23
C GLY A 211 3.25 6.16 8.91
N LEU A 212 3.27 7.17 8.06
CA LEU A 212 4.00 7.10 6.81
C LEU A 212 5.51 7.29 6.97
N VAL A 213 5.95 8.32 7.71
CA VAL A 213 7.38 8.57 7.98
C VAL A 213 8.03 7.34 8.62
N ALA A 214 7.29 6.68 9.53
CA ALA A 214 7.66 5.37 10.06
C ALA A 214 7.73 4.33 8.93
N SER A 215 6.69 4.13 8.11
CA SER A 215 6.67 3.11 7.04
C SER A 215 7.83 3.17 6.03
N LEU A 216 8.53 4.30 5.93
CA LEU A 216 9.57 4.57 4.93
C LEU A 216 11.01 4.63 5.48
N GLY A 217 11.21 4.47 6.79
CA GLY A 217 12.54 4.45 7.39
C GLY A 217 13.30 5.79 7.36
N ILE A 218 12.59 6.92 7.22
CA ILE A 218 13.20 8.26 7.14
C ILE A 218 13.25 8.90 8.53
N SER A 219 14.42 9.38 8.95
CA SER A 219 14.57 10.23 10.13
C SER A 219 14.27 11.69 9.77
N VAL A 220 13.15 12.24 10.22
CA VAL A 220 12.80 13.66 10.02
C VAL A 220 13.36 14.48 11.18
N ARG A 221 14.24 15.45 10.90
CA ARG A 221 14.72 16.44 11.86
C ARG A 221 13.96 17.75 11.65
N ILE A 222 13.01 18.06 12.52
CA ILE A 222 12.31 19.35 12.50
C ILE A 222 13.20 20.36 13.24
N GLN A 223 13.83 21.27 12.51
CA GLN A 223 14.50 22.45 13.08
C GLN A 223 13.51 23.63 13.08
N GLU A 224 13.29 24.24 14.24
CA GLU A 224 12.52 25.48 14.33
C GLU A 224 13.31 26.64 13.68
N ALA A 225 12.66 27.36 12.78
CA ALA A 225 13.23 28.53 12.12
C ALA A 225 13.01 29.81 12.96
N SER A 226 14.13 30.33 13.48
CA SER A 226 14.42 31.69 14.00
C SER A 226 13.47 32.34 15.02
N ALA A 227 14.07 33.16 15.89
CA ALA A 227 13.48 33.76 17.08
C ALA A 227 12.21 34.62 16.86
N ASP A 228 11.92 35.07 15.65
CA ASP A 228 10.73 35.90 15.37
C ASP A 228 9.41 35.11 15.35
N ASN A 229 9.45 33.78 15.24
CA ASN A 229 8.25 32.93 15.33
C ASN A 229 7.90 32.49 16.77
N ALA A 230 8.80 32.68 17.74
CA ALA A 230 8.63 32.20 19.12
C ALA A 230 7.45 32.90 19.85
N ALA A 231 7.11 34.13 19.47
CA ALA A 231 5.97 34.85 20.05
C ALA A 231 4.60 34.37 19.54
N ARG A 232 4.54 33.62 18.43
CA ARG A 232 3.29 33.05 17.88
C ARG A 232 3.06 31.59 18.27
N ILE A 233 4.07 30.90 18.81
CA ILE A 233 4.08 29.46 19.11
C ILE A 233 4.05 29.21 20.63
N GLY A 234 3.47 30.11 21.41
CA GLY A 234 3.36 29.99 22.88
C GLY A 234 2.51 28.80 23.38
N GLY A 235 1.86 28.03 22.49
CA GLY A 235 0.99 26.90 22.86
C GLY A 235 1.67 25.53 22.93
N VAL A 236 2.91 25.38 22.45
CA VAL A 236 3.56 24.05 22.33
C VAL A 236 4.12 23.54 23.68
N ALA A 237 4.40 24.43 24.63
CA ALA A 237 4.97 24.04 25.93
C ALA A 237 3.96 23.46 26.94
N ALA A 238 2.65 23.46 26.64
CA ALA A 238 1.61 23.06 27.59
C ALA A 238 1.10 21.60 27.42
N LEU A 239 1.48 20.92 26.34
CA LEU A 239 1.06 19.53 26.11
C LEU A 239 2.09 18.56 26.68
N GLY A 240 1.99 18.32 27.99
CA GLY A 240 2.53 17.09 28.58
C GLY A 240 1.93 15.89 27.85
N VAL A 241 2.77 14.96 27.39
CA VAL A 241 2.34 13.80 26.60
C VAL A 241 1.37 12.96 27.44
N ALA A 242 0.07 13.09 27.16
CA ALA A 242 -0.97 12.31 27.82
C ALA A 242 -0.72 10.82 27.59
N GLU A 243 -0.95 10.00 28.61
CA GLU A 243 -0.69 8.55 28.67
C GLU A 243 -1.34 7.79 27.50
N ASP A 244 -2.46 8.29 26.97
CA ASP A 244 -3.16 7.78 25.79
C ASP A 244 -2.33 7.89 24.50
N THR A 245 -1.45 8.89 24.39
CA THR A 245 -0.54 9.07 23.24
C THR A 245 0.56 8.00 23.25
N ARG A 246 1.02 7.58 24.44
CA ARG A 246 2.01 6.52 24.61
C ARG A 246 1.44 5.14 24.28
N VAL A 247 0.21 4.86 24.69
CA VAL A 247 -0.50 3.61 24.36
C VAL A 247 -0.76 3.49 22.85
N GLU A 248 -1.11 4.59 22.18
CA GLU A 248 -1.34 4.62 20.72
C GLU A 248 -0.03 4.58 19.90
N LEU A 249 1.07 5.21 20.37
CA LEU A 249 2.39 5.08 19.75
C LEU A 249 2.92 3.63 19.85
N THR A 250 2.69 2.94 20.96
CA THR A 250 3.01 1.51 21.14
C THR A 250 2.20 0.63 20.18
N ARG A 251 0.96 1.05 19.83
CA ARG A 251 0.12 0.42 18.79
C ARG A 251 0.69 0.60 17.37
N TYR A 252 1.33 1.73 17.10
CA TYR A 252 2.00 2.03 15.82
C TYR A 252 3.34 1.30 15.67
N GLU A 253 4.12 1.14 16.75
CA GLU A 253 5.35 0.34 16.76
C GLU A 253 5.10 -1.10 16.29
N PHE A 254 3.94 -1.65 16.64
CA PHE A 254 3.54 -3.01 16.28
C PHE A 254 3.09 -3.16 14.81
N ASN A 255 2.48 -2.13 14.21
CA ASN A 255 1.85 -2.22 12.88
C ASN A 255 2.80 -1.92 11.71
N LEU A 256 3.90 -1.21 11.95
CA LEU A 256 4.85 -0.80 10.90
C LEU A 256 6.26 -1.38 11.07
N GLY A 257 6.55 -2.02 12.22
CA GLY A 257 7.82 -2.67 12.50
C GLY A 257 8.92 -1.76 13.07
N TYR A 258 8.65 -0.46 13.29
CA TYR A 258 9.64 0.51 13.78
C TYR A 258 9.50 0.78 15.28
N ALA A 259 10.61 1.08 15.97
CA ALA A 259 10.60 1.55 17.36
C ALA A 259 10.69 3.09 17.39
N LEU A 260 9.85 3.74 18.20
CA LEU A 260 9.78 5.19 18.33
C LEU A 260 10.34 5.61 19.69
N GLU A 261 11.58 6.10 19.73
CA GLU A 261 12.13 6.70 20.95
C GLU A 261 11.75 8.19 20.99
N VAL A 262 10.83 8.53 21.91
CA VAL A 262 10.52 9.93 22.24
C VAL A 262 11.46 10.36 23.36
N ARG A 263 12.47 11.18 23.03
CA ARG A 263 13.30 11.85 24.04
C ARG A 263 12.88 13.30 24.20
N GLU A 264 12.65 13.69 25.45
CA GLU A 264 12.67 15.10 25.83
C GLU A 264 14.13 15.55 25.91
N GLU A 265 14.58 16.33 24.93
CA GLU A 265 15.85 17.04 25.05
C GLU A 265 15.55 18.52 25.30
N SER A 266 16.17 19.05 26.36
CA SER A 266 16.25 20.49 26.60
C SER A 266 17.42 21.02 25.78
N PRO A 267 17.20 21.81 24.71
CA PRO A 267 18.27 22.23 23.81
C PRO A 267 19.21 23.28 24.44
N LEU A 268 18.94 23.74 25.67
CA LEU A 268 19.75 24.69 26.42
C LEU A 268 19.88 24.19 27.86
N GLY A 269 21.12 24.10 28.37
CA GLY A 269 21.37 23.83 29.78
C GLY A 269 20.73 24.90 30.66
N ASP A 270 20.08 24.46 31.75
CA ASP A 270 19.51 25.18 32.91
C ASP A 270 18.68 26.48 32.73
N SER A 271 18.59 27.10 31.55
CA SER A 271 17.73 28.25 31.29
C SER A 271 16.38 27.77 30.72
N GLY A 272 15.51 27.28 31.60
CA GLY A 272 14.29 26.53 31.29
C GLY A 272 13.18 27.27 30.52
N LEU A 273 13.37 27.59 29.24
CA LEU A 273 12.33 28.25 28.43
C LEU A 273 11.99 27.64 27.07
N LEU A 274 12.61 26.54 26.63
CA LEU A 274 12.18 25.83 25.42
C LEU A 274 12.30 24.32 25.62
N ARG A 275 11.18 23.59 25.54
CA ARG A 275 11.16 22.12 25.49
C ARG A 275 10.93 21.70 24.05
N SER A 276 11.91 21.03 23.45
CA SER A 276 11.74 20.41 22.13
C SER A 276 11.49 18.91 22.30
N ASN A 277 10.39 18.43 21.75
CA ASN A 277 10.16 16.98 21.62
C ASN A 277 10.90 16.50 20.37
N ILE A 278 11.99 15.76 20.54
CA ILE A 278 12.68 15.12 19.44
C ILE A 278 12.09 13.72 19.31
N VAL A 279 11.29 13.51 18.26
CA VAL A 279 10.88 12.17 17.85
C VAL A 279 12.01 11.60 17.01
N ARG A 280 12.84 10.75 17.61
CA ARG A 280 13.88 10.04 16.88
C ARG A 280 13.27 8.74 16.36
N VAL A 281 13.00 8.68 15.06
CA VAL A 281 12.72 7.41 14.38
C VAL A 281 14.04 6.64 14.39
N LEU A 282 14.18 5.70 15.32
CA LEU A 282 15.31 4.79 15.28
C LEU A 282 15.10 3.94 14.03
N ASN A 283 15.99 4.14 13.06
CA ASN A 283 16.08 3.30 11.88
C ASN A 283 16.49 1.92 12.38
N ASN A 284 15.49 1.13 12.77
CA ASN A 284 15.72 -0.24 13.11
C ASN A 284 16.11 -0.86 11.77
N GLN A 285 17.39 -1.18 11.57
CA GLN A 285 17.85 -1.91 10.37
C GLN A 285 17.20 -3.32 10.24
N GLU A 286 16.22 -3.60 11.09
CA GLU A 286 15.39 -4.79 11.14
C GLU A 286 13.95 -4.56 10.65
N ALA A 287 13.50 -3.31 10.48
CA ALA A 287 12.12 -2.97 10.11
C ALA A 287 11.99 -2.69 8.60
N GLU A 288 12.03 -3.74 7.78
CA GLU A 288 11.83 -3.60 6.34
C GLU A 288 10.36 -3.32 5.99
N PRO A 289 10.05 -2.35 5.11
CA PRO A 289 8.66 -1.97 4.78
C PRO A 289 7.81 -3.16 4.34
N ILE A 290 6.57 -3.23 4.84
CA ILE A 290 5.61 -4.31 4.54
C ILE A 290 4.91 -4.01 3.21
N GLY A 291 5.63 -4.14 2.09
CA GLY A 291 5.04 -4.24 0.75
C GLY A 291 4.75 -5.70 0.37
N ILE A 292 4.09 -5.93 -0.77
CA ILE A 292 3.80 -7.29 -1.24
C ILE A 292 5.07 -8.14 -1.37
N ALA A 293 6.17 -7.56 -1.86
CA ALA A 293 7.47 -8.22 -1.92
C ALA A 293 8.00 -8.64 -0.54
N GLY A 294 7.76 -7.84 0.50
CA GLY A 294 8.10 -8.19 1.88
C GLY A 294 7.28 -9.36 2.41
N VAL A 295 5.97 -9.39 2.14
CA VAL A 295 5.09 -10.51 2.49
C VAL A 295 5.52 -11.79 1.77
N VAL A 296 5.84 -11.70 0.48
CA VAL A 296 6.35 -12.82 -0.31
C VAL A 296 7.71 -13.28 0.22
N ALA A 297 8.59 -12.36 0.62
CA ALA A 297 9.90 -12.70 1.19
C ALA A 297 9.72 -13.49 2.49
N ASP A 298 8.85 -13.05 3.39
CA ASP A 298 8.53 -13.74 4.64
C ASP A 298 7.94 -15.14 4.39
N ALA A 299 7.23 -15.31 3.27
CA ALA A 299 6.60 -16.56 2.91
C ALA A 299 7.53 -17.54 2.19
N TRP A 300 8.46 -17.05 1.36
CA TRP A 300 8.99 -17.80 0.23
C TRP A 300 9.60 -19.16 0.61
N LEU A 301 10.62 -19.16 1.47
CA LEU A 301 11.33 -20.39 1.83
C LEU A 301 10.43 -21.35 2.61
N ASN A 302 9.59 -20.82 3.52
CA ASN A 302 8.67 -21.65 4.28
C ASN A 302 7.60 -22.29 3.37
N SER A 303 7.06 -21.51 2.43
CA SER A 303 6.16 -21.96 1.38
C SER A 303 6.81 -23.04 0.50
N THR A 304 8.07 -22.84 0.12
CA THR A 304 8.85 -23.82 -0.65
C THR A 304 9.01 -25.14 0.10
N GLU A 305 9.40 -25.13 1.38
CA GLU A 305 9.57 -26.36 2.16
C GLU A 305 8.24 -27.13 2.32
N HIS A 306 7.14 -26.42 2.59
CA HIS A 306 5.82 -27.04 2.66
C HIS A 306 5.35 -27.61 1.33
N GLN A 307 5.71 -26.98 0.21
CA GLN A 307 5.40 -27.51 -1.11
C GLN A 307 6.25 -28.75 -1.43
N LEU A 308 7.54 -28.74 -1.10
CA LEU A 308 8.42 -29.91 -1.21
C LEU A 308 7.87 -31.10 -0.40
N LEU A 309 7.35 -30.85 0.80
CA LEU A 309 6.72 -31.89 1.62
C LEU A 309 5.46 -32.45 0.96
N LEU A 310 4.57 -31.58 0.45
CA LEU A 310 3.37 -31.99 -0.27
C LEU A 310 3.73 -32.85 -1.49
N ASP A 311 4.62 -32.34 -2.35
CA ASP A 311 5.02 -32.99 -3.59
C ASP A 311 5.74 -34.32 -3.32
N GLY A 312 6.57 -34.38 -2.27
CA GLY A 312 7.30 -35.60 -1.89
C GLY A 312 6.44 -36.66 -1.22
N ARG A 313 5.44 -36.26 -0.43
CA ARG A 313 4.54 -37.19 0.27
C ARG A 313 3.40 -37.67 -0.62
N PHE A 314 2.93 -36.81 -1.51
CA PHE A 314 1.81 -37.07 -2.41
C PHE A 314 2.19 -36.66 -3.84
N PRO A 315 3.04 -37.45 -4.53
CA PRO A 315 3.38 -37.18 -5.92
C PRO A 315 2.13 -37.23 -6.80
N GLU A 316 2.08 -36.37 -7.82
CA GLU A 316 0.97 -36.28 -8.78
C GLU A 316 -0.39 -35.98 -8.14
N THR A 317 -0.39 -35.26 -7.02
CA THR A 317 -1.60 -34.90 -6.27
C THR A 317 -2.64 -34.21 -7.14
N GLN A 318 -3.83 -34.80 -7.19
CA GLN A 318 -5.05 -34.16 -7.67
C GLN A 318 -5.98 -33.89 -6.50
N LEU A 319 -6.64 -32.74 -6.50
CA LEU A 319 -7.58 -32.35 -5.45
C LEU A 319 -9.01 -32.42 -5.98
N HIS A 320 -9.86 -33.20 -5.32
CA HIS A 320 -11.30 -33.20 -5.60
C HIS A 320 -12.05 -32.55 -4.45
N LEU A 321 -12.70 -31.42 -4.71
CA LEU A 321 -13.56 -30.75 -3.74
C LEU A 321 -14.85 -31.57 -3.56
N THR A 322 -15.27 -31.80 -2.31
CA THR A 322 -16.44 -32.64 -2.01
C THR A 322 -17.62 -31.80 -1.52
N HIS A 323 -17.53 -31.24 -0.32
CA HIS A 323 -18.60 -30.48 0.31
C HIS A 323 -18.07 -29.17 0.89
N LYS A 324 -18.88 -28.11 0.81
CA LYS A 324 -18.56 -26.83 1.43
C LYS A 324 -18.95 -26.89 2.92
N HIS A 325 -17.98 -26.68 3.79
CA HIS A 325 -18.17 -26.59 5.23
C HIS A 325 -18.79 -25.23 5.59
N PRO A 326 -19.56 -25.11 6.70
CA PRO A 326 -20.10 -23.83 7.17
C PRO A 326 -19.05 -22.74 7.42
N SER A 327 -17.79 -23.11 7.69
CA SER A 327 -16.66 -22.18 7.83
C SER A 327 -16.23 -21.52 6.51
N GLY A 328 -16.79 -21.96 5.38
CA GLY A 328 -16.41 -21.51 4.04
C GLY A 328 -15.23 -22.28 3.44
N ALA A 329 -14.57 -23.16 4.21
CA ALA A 329 -13.63 -24.15 3.68
C ALA A 329 -14.38 -25.30 2.99
N TYR A 330 -13.67 -26.09 2.21
CA TYR A 330 -14.17 -27.30 1.55
C TYR A 330 -13.53 -28.52 2.19
N GLY A 331 -14.31 -29.57 2.42
CA GLY A 331 -13.74 -30.91 2.53
C GLY A 331 -13.25 -31.32 1.14
N ALA A 332 -12.03 -31.80 1.03
CA ALA A 332 -11.46 -32.26 -0.23
C ALA A 332 -10.70 -33.57 -0.07
N MET A 333 -10.45 -34.24 -1.18
CA MET A 333 -9.73 -35.51 -1.21
C MET A 333 -8.51 -35.37 -2.12
N LEU A 334 -7.33 -35.71 -1.60
CA LEU A 334 -6.11 -35.83 -2.39
C LEU A 334 -6.06 -37.21 -3.03
N TYR A 335 -5.94 -37.26 -4.35
CA TYR A 335 -5.77 -38.49 -5.13
C TYR A 335 -4.35 -38.58 -5.70
N PRO A 336 -3.81 -39.81 -5.85
CA PRO A 336 -4.45 -41.11 -5.58
C PRO A 336 -4.40 -41.56 -4.10
N ALA A 337 -3.81 -40.76 -3.21
CA ALA A 337 -3.58 -41.14 -1.81
C ALA A 337 -4.86 -41.33 -0.97
N GLN A 338 -6.00 -40.85 -1.44
CA GLN A 338 -7.30 -40.87 -0.76
C GLN A 338 -7.24 -40.26 0.65
N VAL A 339 -6.54 -39.13 0.78
CA VAL A 339 -6.44 -38.39 2.04
C VAL A 339 -7.45 -37.25 2.06
N ALA A 340 -8.34 -37.27 3.04
CA ALA A 340 -9.28 -36.17 3.26
C ALA A 340 -8.55 -34.97 3.88
N VAL A 341 -8.74 -33.79 3.30
CA VAL A 341 -8.06 -32.55 3.70
C VAL A 341 -9.04 -31.39 3.78
N GLU A 342 -8.66 -30.35 4.52
CA GLU A 342 -9.34 -29.07 4.49
C GLU A 342 -8.75 -28.23 3.34
N ALA A 343 -9.62 -27.73 2.47
CA ALA A 343 -9.25 -26.99 1.27
C ALA A 343 -9.91 -25.61 1.26
N THR A 344 -9.15 -24.56 0.95
CA THR A 344 -9.68 -23.21 0.84
C THR A 344 -9.31 -22.60 -0.50
N ILE A 345 -10.33 -22.25 -1.29
CA ILE A 345 -10.14 -21.51 -2.54
C ILE A 345 -9.77 -20.07 -2.17
N VAL A 346 -8.64 -19.60 -2.68
CA VAL A 346 -8.16 -18.22 -2.47
C VAL A 346 -8.23 -17.38 -3.73
N ALA A 347 -8.12 -17.98 -4.91
CA ALA A 347 -8.24 -17.30 -6.18
C ALA A 347 -8.69 -18.26 -7.29
N PHE A 348 -9.01 -17.71 -8.45
CA PHE A 348 -9.29 -18.46 -9.67
C PHE A 348 -8.66 -17.79 -10.88
N ILE A 349 -8.40 -18.62 -11.90
CA ILE A 349 -7.87 -18.20 -13.19
C ILE A 349 -9.00 -18.29 -14.21
N GLU A 350 -9.23 -17.17 -14.91
CA GLU A 350 -10.20 -17.02 -16.00
C GLU A 350 -9.48 -16.53 -17.25
N GLY A 351 -9.14 -17.47 -18.15
CA GLY A 351 -8.30 -17.14 -19.30
C GLY A 351 -6.98 -16.52 -18.83
N GLU A 352 -6.72 -15.28 -19.21
CA GLU A 352 -5.52 -14.51 -18.83
C GLU A 352 -5.73 -13.63 -17.58
N SER A 353 -6.84 -13.80 -16.86
CA SER A 353 -7.15 -13.05 -15.65
C SER A 353 -6.96 -13.88 -14.39
N TRP A 354 -6.28 -13.30 -13.41
CA TRP A 354 -6.33 -13.72 -12.01
C TRP A 354 -7.47 -12.99 -11.31
N VAL A 355 -8.24 -13.69 -10.50
CA VAL A 355 -9.31 -13.10 -9.70
C VAL A 355 -9.29 -13.67 -8.29
N TRP A 356 -9.34 -12.80 -7.28
CA TRP A 356 -9.40 -13.24 -5.89
C TRP A 356 -10.76 -13.85 -5.55
N ALA A 357 -10.77 -14.88 -4.69
CA ALA A 357 -12.00 -15.53 -4.24
C ALA A 357 -12.95 -14.57 -3.50
N HIS A 358 -12.42 -13.52 -2.85
CA HIS A 358 -13.24 -12.52 -2.15
C HIS A 358 -14.04 -11.63 -3.09
N ALA A 359 -13.72 -11.62 -4.39
CA ALA A 359 -14.49 -10.96 -5.42
C ALA A 359 -15.71 -11.78 -5.88
N HIS A 360 -15.79 -13.06 -5.51
CA HIS A 360 -16.84 -13.96 -5.99
C HIS A 360 -17.85 -14.29 -4.87
N PRO A 361 -19.14 -13.94 -5.02
CA PRO A 361 -20.15 -14.09 -3.96
C PRO A 361 -20.26 -15.52 -3.39
N LEU A 362 -20.12 -16.53 -4.25
CA LEU A 362 -20.28 -17.94 -3.87
C LEU A 362 -19.00 -18.60 -3.32
N LEU A 363 -17.83 -18.02 -3.59
CA LEU A 363 -16.52 -18.57 -3.20
C LEU A 363 -15.85 -17.73 -2.11
N ASN A 364 -16.59 -16.78 -1.55
CA ASN A 364 -16.13 -15.89 -0.52
C ASN A 364 -15.95 -16.64 0.82
N SER A 365 -14.74 -17.14 1.08
CA SER A 365 -14.37 -17.83 2.32
C SER A 365 -13.84 -16.87 3.38
N ALA A 366 -13.77 -17.33 4.64
CA ALA A 366 -13.14 -16.56 5.72
C ALA A 366 -11.68 -16.20 5.39
N SER A 367 -10.92 -17.11 4.78
CA SER A 367 -9.54 -16.85 4.35
C SER A 367 -9.49 -15.83 3.21
N ALA A 368 -10.42 -15.88 2.25
CA ALA A 368 -10.49 -14.88 1.19
C ALA A 368 -10.78 -13.48 1.75
N GLN A 369 -11.69 -13.37 2.72
CA GLN A 369 -11.94 -12.12 3.44
C GLN A 369 -10.73 -11.68 4.28
N THR A 370 -10.00 -12.62 4.87
CA THR A 370 -8.77 -12.32 5.61
C THR A 370 -7.71 -11.72 4.69
N ILE A 371 -7.54 -12.26 3.48
CA ILE A 371 -6.65 -11.68 2.46
C ILE A 371 -7.07 -10.25 2.09
N LYS A 372 -8.37 -10.04 1.81
CA LYS A 372 -8.89 -8.71 1.51
C LYS A 372 -8.68 -7.73 2.66
N ARG A 373 -8.97 -8.16 3.90
CA ARG A 373 -8.82 -7.36 5.11
C ARG A 373 -7.37 -6.98 5.33
N PHE A 374 -6.46 -7.94 5.21
CA PHE A 374 -5.02 -7.69 5.29
C PHE A 374 -4.58 -6.68 4.24
N GLY A 375 -5.07 -6.81 3.00
CA GLY A 375 -4.81 -5.83 1.95
C GLY A 375 -5.27 -4.42 2.29
N LEU A 376 -6.47 -4.27 2.86
CA LEU A 376 -7.00 -2.98 3.32
C LEU A 376 -6.22 -2.42 4.52
N ASP A 377 -5.92 -3.26 5.50
CA ASP A 377 -5.24 -2.87 6.74
C ASP A 377 -3.78 -2.43 6.47
N HIS A 378 -3.15 -2.93 5.40
CA HIS A 378 -1.77 -2.62 5.03
C HIS A 378 -1.60 -1.84 3.72
N GLY A 379 -2.68 -1.32 3.12
CA GLY A 379 -2.62 -0.54 1.88
C GLY A 379 -2.09 -1.31 0.66
N MET A 380 -2.27 -2.63 0.61
CA MET A 380 -1.78 -3.48 -0.47
C MET A 380 -2.86 -3.69 -1.54
N VAL A 381 -2.83 -2.82 -2.56
CA VAL A 381 -3.81 -2.84 -3.67
C VAL A 381 -3.86 -4.20 -4.37
N ASP A 382 -2.74 -4.93 -4.47
CA ASP A 382 -2.66 -6.26 -5.10
C ASP A 382 -3.57 -7.30 -4.44
N LEU A 383 -3.85 -7.16 -3.15
CA LEU A 383 -4.70 -8.07 -2.38
C LEU A 383 -6.17 -7.64 -2.38
N VAL A 384 -6.44 -6.37 -2.65
CA VAL A 384 -7.79 -5.78 -2.64
C VAL A 384 -8.41 -5.76 -4.03
N ARG A 385 -7.61 -5.51 -5.07
CA ARG A 385 -8.05 -5.45 -6.47
C ARG A 385 -8.66 -6.79 -6.87
N GLN A 386 -9.94 -6.78 -7.22
CA GLN A 386 -10.70 -8.01 -7.47
C GLN A 386 -10.11 -8.88 -8.60
N ARG A 387 -9.71 -8.24 -9.70
CA ARG A 387 -9.20 -8.88 -10.92
C ARG A 387 -7.91 -8.20 -11.40
N MET A 388 -6.97 -8.97 -11.92
CA MET A 388 -5.74 -8.48 -12.53
C MET A 388 -5.20 -9.45 -13.59
N PRO A 389 -4.24 -9.04 -14.44
CA PRO A 389 -3.60 -9.95 -15.38
C PRO A 389 -2.93 -11.12 -14.66
N LEU A 390 -3.10 -12.34 -15.20
CA LEU A 390 -2.50 -13.55 -14.64
C LEU A 390 -0.98 -13.46 -14.58
N GLU A 391 -0.35 -12.95 -15.65
CA GLU A 391 1.10 -12.78 -15.71
C GLU A 391 1.62 -11.87 -14.59
N TYR A 392 0.90 -10.78 -14.31
CA TYR A 392 1.22 -9.88 -13.21
C TYR A 392 1.11 -10.60 -11.85
N ALA A 393 0.00 -11.30 -11.60
CA ALA A 393 -0.20 -12.04 -10.35
C ALA A 393 0.87 -13.12 -10.11
N GLN A 394 1.30 -13.81 -11.18
CA GLN A 394 2.39 -14.79 -11.14
C GLN A 394 3.74 -14.14 -10.87
N ARG A 395 4.04 -13.03 -11.56
CA ARG A 395 5.29 -12.26 -11.35
C ARG A 395 5.40 -11.74 -9.92
N MET A 396 4.29 -11.25 -9.37
CA MET A 396 4.20 -10.76 -8.00
C MET A 396 4.03 -11.87 -6.95
N ARG A 397 3.89 -13.13 -7.38
CA ARG A 397 3.76 -14.31 -6.50
C ARG A 397 2.63 -14.16 -5.47
N LEU A 398 1.46 -13.74 -5.93
CA LEU A 398 0.33 -13.43 -5.06
C LEU A 398 -0.21 -14.67 -4.32
N LEU A 399 -0.06 -15.87 -4.90
CA LEU A 399 -0.43 -17.10 -4.20
C LEU A 399 0.42 -17.32 -2.95
N GLU A 400 1.72 -17.07 -3.05
CA GLU A 400 2.65 -17.16 -1.94
C GLU A 400 2.41 -16.09 -0.90
N ALA A 401 2.03 -14.88 -1.30
CA ALA A 401 1.63 -13.82 -0.39
C ALA A 401 0.39 -14.19 0.46
N ALA A 402 -0.55 -14.97 -0.10
CA ALA A 402 -1.73 -15.42 0.62
C ALA A 402 -1.41 -16.41 1.77
N LYS A 403 -0.30 -17.14 1.70
CA LYS A 403 0.06 -18.20 2.66
C LYS A 403 0.33 -17.67 4.08
N PRO A 404 1.23 -16.70 4.30
CA PRO A 404 1.46 -16.17 5.65
C PRO A 404 0.23 -15.43 6.21
N ILE A 405 -0.60 -14.85 5.34
CA ILE A 405 -1.83 -14.14 5.75
C ILE A 405 -2.88 -15.13 6.27
N THR A 406 -3.01 -16.29 5.63
CA THR A 406 -3.99 -17.32 5.98
C THR A 406 -3.46 -18.35 6.98
N GLY A 407 -2.14 -18.46 7.12
CA GLY A 407 -1.48 -19.51 7.91
C GLY A 407 -1.51 -20.88 7.26
N ILE A 408 -1.90 -21.00 5.98
CA ILE A 408 -1.96 -22.26 5.23
C ILE A 408 -0.88 -22.26 4.15
N TRP A 409 0.03 -23.22 4.21
CA TRP A 409 1.30 -23.16 3.48
C TRP A 409 1.39 -24.03 2.23
N SER A 410 0.63 -25.12 2.17
CA SER A 410 0.58 -26.01 1.01
C SER A 410 -0.54 -25.58 0.07
N HIS A 411 -0.31 -25.73 -1.23
CA HIS A 411 -1.30 -25.35 -2.23
C HIS A 411 -1.32 -26.32 -3.41
N THR A 412 -2.43 -26.30 -4.14
CA THR A 412 -2.58 -26.95 -5.45
C THR A 412 -3.58 -26.16 -6.29
N SER A 413 -3.77 -26.58 -7.54
CA SER A 413 -4.85 -26.11 -8.38
C SER A 413 -5.83 -27.24 -8.70
N THR A 414 -7.10 -26.89 -8.90
CA THR A 414 -8.12 -27.83 -9.38
C THR A 414 -9.12 -27.11 -10.24
N THR A 415 -9.72 -27.82 -11.19
CA THR A 415 -10.88 -27.31 -11.92
C THR A 415 -12.10 -27.33 -11.00
N VAL A 416 -12.86 -26.24 -11.00
CA VAL A 416 -14.15 -26.13 -10.31
C VAL A 416 -15.24 -25.75 -11.30
N SER A 417 -16.39 -26.41 -11.20
CA SER A 417 -17.60 -26.03 -11.92
C SER A 417 -18.40 -25.05 -11.07
N LEU A 418 -18.75 -23.91 -11.64
CA LEU A 418 -19.59 -22.91 -11.00
C LEU A 418 -21.07 -23.13 -11.34
N PRO A 419 -22.02 -22.57 -10.55
CA PRO A 419 -23.45 -22.73 -10.81
C PRO A 419 -23.92 -22.12 -12.14
N ASP A 420 -23.14 -21.22 -12.73
CA ASP A 420 -23.38 -20.68 -14.07
C ASP A 420 -23.00 -21.66 -15.21
N GLY A 421 -22.55 -22.87 -14.86
CA GLY A 421 -22.10 -23.90 -15.79
C GLY A 421 -20.67 -23.71 -16.32
N SER A 422 -19.99 -22.62 -15.94
CA SER A 422 -18.60 -22.39 -16.33
C SER A 422 -17.63 -23.23 -15.51
N THR A 423 -16.52 -23.64 -16.12
CA THR A 423 -15.40 -24.30 -15.44
C THR A 423 -14.23 -23.34 -15.33
N ARG A 424 -13.61 -23.27 -14.15
CA ARG A 424 -12.47 -22.38 -13.86
C ARG A 424 -11.38 -23.13 -13.11
N THR A 425 -10.14 -22.71 -13.25
CA THR A 425 -9.03 -23.23 -12.44
C THR A 425 -9.01 -22.49 -11.11
N ALA A 426 -9.36 -23.17 -10.03
CA ALA A 426 -9.24 -22.66 -8.67
C ALA A 426 -7.82 -22.88 -8.14
N LEU A 427 -7.33 -21.89 -7.41
CA LEU A 427 -6.10 -21.96 -6.63
C LEU A 427 -6.47 -22.17 -5.17
N VAL A 428 -5.98 -23.27 -4.61
CA VAL A 428 -6.49 -23.84 -3.36
C VAL A 428 -5.36 -24.02 -2.37
N LEU A 429 -5.53 -23.47 -1.18
CA LEU A 429 -4.66 -23.76 -0.03
C LEU A 429 -5.18 -25.00 0.69
N ILE A 430 -4.29 -25.92 1.04
CA ILE A 430 -4.62 -27.20 1.67
C ILE A 430 -4.02 -27.26 3.07
N LYS A 431 -4.84 -27.64 4.05
CA LYS A 431 -4.44 -27.87 5.44
C LYS A 431 -4.73 -29.31 5.84
N HIS A 432 -3.71 -29.98 6.36
CA HIS A 432 -3.82 -31.33 6.91
C HIS A 432 -2.62 -31.60 7.84
N GLN A 433 -2.80 -32.44 8.86
CA GLN A 433 -1.73 -32.79 9.80
C GLN A 433 -0.53 -33.47 9.11
N LEU A 434 -0.78 -34.24 8.04
CA LEU A 434 0.28 -34.85 7.23
C LEU A 434 1.10 -33.83 6.41
N LEU A 435 0.71 -32.55 6.40
CA LEU A 435 1.45 -31.49 5.71
C LEU A 435 2.15 -30.54 6.71
N GLU A 436 2.14 -30.87 8.01
CA GLU A 436 2.96 -30.18 8.99
C GLU A 436 4.44 -30.55 8.79
N LEU A 437 5.31 -29.54 8.76
CA LEU A 437 6.74 -29.77 8.58
C LEU A 437 7.30 -30.61 9.73
N PRO A 438 8.03 -31.71 9.44
CA PRO A 438 8.77 -32.42 10.48
C PRO A 438 9.91 -31.52 11.02
N PRO A 439 10.60 -31.95 12.10
CA PRO A 439 11.84 -31.31 12.54
C PRO A 439 12.80 -31.12 11.36
N LEU A 440 13.47 -29.97 11.33
CA LEU A 440 14.33 -29.61 10.21
C LEU A 440 15.50 -30.58 10.07
N SER A 441 15.62 -31.19 8.89
CA SER A 441 16.77 -32.01 8.51
C SER A 441 17.69 -31.24 7.57
N THR A 442 18.97 -31.60 7.52
CA THR A 442 19.94 -31.02 6.60
C THR A 442 19.49 -31.16 5.13
N ALA A 443 18.88 -32.30 4.79
CA ALA A 443 18.36 -32.54 3.45
C ALA A 443 17.20 -31.60 3.09
N ALA A 444 16.26 -31.36 4.02
CA ALA A 444 15.14 -30.45 3.81
C ALA A 444 15.60 -28.98 3.71
N ALA A 445 16.54 -28.58 4.58
CA ALA A 445 17.15 -27.26 4.52
C ALA A 445 17.83 -27.03 3.16
N LYS A 446 18.68 -27.98 2.74
CA LYS A 446 19.37 -27.91 1.45
C LYS A 446 18.40 -27.83 0.27
N ALA A 447 17.42 -28.74 0.20
CA ALA A 447 16.44 -28.74 -0.89
C ALA A 447 15.59 -27.45 -0.96
N THR A 448 15.33 -26.81 0.18
CA THR A 448 14.59 -25.55 0.26
C THR A 448 15.44 -24.38 -0.21
N LEU A 449 16.69 -24.33 0.24
CA LEU A 449 17.64 -23.25 -0.03
C LEU A 449 18.25 -23.29 -1.44
N ASP A 450 18.29 -24.48 -2.06
CA ASP A 450 18.75 -24.66 -3.45
C ASP A 450 17.76 -24.10 -4.49
N ARG A 451 16.56 -23.65 -4.07
CA ARG A 451 15.60 -23.05 -5.00
C ARG A 451 16.05 -21.66 -5.46
N ALA A 452 15.89 -21.40 -6.75
CA ALA A 452 16.18 -20.10 -7.34
C ALA A 452 15.38 -18.98 -6.67
N VAL A 453 16.07 -17.89 -6.33
CA VAL A 453 15.45 -16.69 -5.74
C VAL A 453 14.57 -16.02 -6.79
N PRO A 454 13.27 -15.80 -6.52
CA PRO A 454 12.40 -15.07 -7.41
C PRO A 454 12.80 -13.60 -7.52
N GLN A 455 12.67 -13.04 -8.73
CA GLN A 455 12.99 -11.64 -9.02
C GLN A 455 12.31 -10.65 -8.06
N VAL A 456 11.03 -10.87 -7.73
CA VAL A 456 10.24 -9.99 -6.85
C VAL A 456 10.82 -9.85 -5.42
N ILE A 457 11.67 -10.78 -4.99
CA ILE A 457 12.30 -10.75 -3.65
C ILE A 457 13.83 -10.72 -3.68
N GLU A 458 14.47 -10.46 -4.83
CA GLU A 458 15.95 -10.42 -4.91
C GLU A 458 16.56 -9.42 -3.91
N GLY A 459 15.93 -8.25 -3.75
CA GLY A 459 16.33 -7.25 -2.75
C GLY A 459 15.95 -7.58 -1.31
N PHE A 460 15.16 -8.63 -1.08
CA PHE A 460 14.60 -9.03 0.22
C PHE A 460 15.09 -10.41 0.69
N LEU A 461 16.13 -10.96 0.05
CA LEU A 461 16.70 -12.25 0.44
C LEU A 461 17.12 -12.33 1.93
N PRO A 462 17.76 -11.31 2.53
CA PRO A 462 18.08 -11.31 3.96
C PRO A 462 16.85 -11.51 4.85
N ARG A 463 15.73 -10.86 4.50
CA ARG A 463 14.44 -11.01 5.21
C ARG A 463 13.86 -12.40 5.02
N ALA A 464 13.87 -12.94 3.81
CA ALA A 464 13.40 -14.30 3.57
C ALA A 464 14.16 -15.33 4.43
N LEU A 465 15.49 -15.21 4.53
CA LEU A 465 16.32 -16.06 5.38
C LEU A 465 15.99 -15.90 6.87
N ARG A 466 15.84 -14.66 7.36
CA ARG A 466 15.45 -14.39 8.75
C ARG A 466 14.07 -14.94 9.09
N ALA A 467 13.09 -14.77 8.20
CA ALA A 467 11.74 -15.27 8.38
C ALA A 467 11.72 -16.81 8.43
N TYR A 468 12.44 -17.46 7.51
CA TYR A 468 12.58 -18.91 7.50
C TYR A 468 13.26 -19.44 8.77
N ALA A 469 14.34 -18.79 9.21
CA ALA A 469 15.05 -19.16 10.41
C ALA A 469 14.19 -19.03 11.67
N ARG A 470 13.38 -17.96 11.76
CA ARG A 470 12.38 -17.79 12.82
C ARG A 470 11.34 -18.91 12.80
N ALA A 471 10.81 -19.24 11.61
CA ALA A 471 9.80 -20.30 11.46
C ALA A 471 10.34 -21.69 11.86
N ARG A 472 11.61 -21.98 11.52
CA ARG A 472 12.27 -23.26 11.85
C ARG A 472 13.04 -23.24 13.18
N ARG A 473 13.05 -22.10 13.88
CA ARG A 473 13.75 -21.88 15.16
C ARG A 473 15.25 -22.18 15.09
N ILE A 474 15.88 -21.77 13.99
CA ILE A 474 17.32 -21.89 13.73
C ILE A 474 17.98 -20.50 13.66
N ARG A 475 19.30 -20.46 13.58
CA ARG A 475 20.07 -19.20 13.52
C ARG A 475 20.54 -18.90 12.09
N VAL A 476 20.57 -17.61 11.77
CA VAL A 476 21.23 -17.07 10.57
C VAL A 476 22.44 -16.29 11.05
N SER A 477 23.60 -16.58 10.50
CA SER A 477 24.83 -15.80 10.69
C SER A 477 25.28 -15.23 9.35
N GLN A 478 25.64 -13.95 9.33
CA GLN A 478 26.37 -13.38 8.20
C GLN A 478 27.86 -13.61 8.42
N SER A 479 28.51 -14.28 7.47
CA SER A 479 29.96 -14.40 7.46
C SER A 479 30.55 -13.17 6.79
N ARG A 480 31.31 -12.38 7.54
CA ARG A 480 31.92 -11.11 7.10
C ARG A 480 33.10 -11.28 6.12
N VAL A 481 33.43 -12.52 5.73
CA VAL A 481 34.65 -12.82 4.99
C VAL A 481 34.54 -12.41 3.51
N VAL A 482 33.33 -12.30 2.96
CA VAL A 482 33.00 -11.69 1.67
C VAL A 482 31.57 -11.16 1.80
N ASP A 483 31.29 -9.90 1.45
CA ASP A 483 30.01 -9.16 1.68
C ASP A 483 28.72 -9.78 1.07
N THR A 484 28.74 -11.05 0.65
CA THR A 484 27.66 -11.71 -0.08
C THR A 484 27.33 -13.14 0.39
N GLN A 485 28.00 -13.68 1.42
CA GLN A 485 27.77 -15.06 1.87
C GLN A 485 26.95 -15.15 3.17
N TRP A 486 25.84 -15.89 3.12
CA TRP A 486 24.98 -16.16 4.27
C TRP A 486 25.20 -17.59 4.77
N ARG A 487 25.30 -17.78 6.10
CA ARG A 487 25.38 -19.11 6.71
C ARG A 487 24.18 -19.35 7.61
N LEU A 488 23.47 -20.45 7.39
CA LEU A 488 22.44 -20.93 8.29
C LEU A 488 23.05 -21.95 9.24
N GLU A 489 22.90 -21.72 10.55
CA GLU A 489 23.38 -22.63 11.58
C GLU A 489 22.21 -23.48 12.07
N LEU A 490 22.25 -24.77 11.75
CA LEU A 490 21.26 -25.74 12.23
C LEU A 490 21.58 -26.10 13.69
N GLY A 491 20.86 -25.49 14.62
CA GLY A 491 20.84 -25.83 16.03
C GLY A 491 19.71 -25.11 16.75
N ALA A 492 19.22 -25.68 17.85
CA ALA A 492 18.15 -25.07 18.62
C ALA A 492 18.58 -23.69 19.16
N ALA A 493 17.71 -22.69 19.07
CA ALA A 493 17.91 -21.44 19.79
C ALA A 493 18.08 -21.76 21.30
N PRO A 494 19.20 -21.38 21.95
CA PRO A 494 19.44 -21.76 23.33
C PRO A 494 18.41 -21.11 24.25
N ALA A 495 17.84 -21.90 25.15
CA ALA A 495 17.12 -21.40 26.31
C ALA A 495 18.16 -20.99 27.37
N GLY A 496 18.65 -19.75 27.29
CA GLY A 496 19.57 -19.18 28.30
C GLY A 496 20.96 -18.80 27.76
N PRO A 497 21.79 -18.12 28.58
CA PRO A 497 23.07 -17.61 28.15
C PRO A 497 24.10 -18.75 28.05
N GLN A 498 24.61 -18.93 26.83
CA GLN A 498 25.79 -19.73 26.44
C GLN A 498 25.68 -21.26 26.56
N LEU A 499 25.48 -21.91 25.41
CA LEU A 499 25.99 -23.25 25.13
C LEU A 499 27.12 -23.16 24.09
N PRO A 500 28.10 -24.09 24.12
CA PRO A 500 29.29 -24.05 23.27
C PRO A 500 28.95 -24.21 21.78
N VAL A 501 29.79 -23.62 20.94
CA VAL A 501 29.62 -23.40 19.49
C VAL A 501 29.65 -24.69 18.64
N ASP A 502 29.87 -25.86 19.25
CA ASP A 502 30.28 -27.08 18.53
C ASP A 502 29.14 -28.03 18.12
N SER A 503 27.86 -27.67 18.31
CA SER A 503 26.71 -28.52 17.95
C SER A 503 25.89 -28.01 16.76
N PHE A 504 26.43 -27.09 15.95
CA PHE A 504 25.74 -26.50 14.81
C PHE A 504 26.23 -27.09 13.48
N VAL A 505 25.31 -27.48 12.59
CA VAL A 505 25.65 -27.83 11.20
C VAL A 505 25.50 -26.57 10.34
N PRO A 506 26.59 -25.99 9.79
CA PRO A 506 26.50 -24.84 8.91
C PRO A 506 25.98 -25.26 7.53
N VAL A 507 25.04 -24.48 6.99
CA VAL A 507 24.64 -24.52 5.58
C VAL A 507 25.08 -23.20 4.95
N GLU A 508 26.03 -23.25 4.02
CA GLU A 508 26.55 -22.07 3.33
C GLU A 508 25.74 -21.71 2.08
N LEU A 509 25.42 -20.43 1.93
CA LEU A 509 24.88 -19.81 0.72
C LEU A 509 25.94 -18.87 0.13
N SER A 510 26.59 -19.30 -0.95
CA SER A 510 27.46 -18.52 -1.82
C SER A 510 26.74 -17.94 -3.05
N ARG A 511 26.91 -16.65 -3.33
CA ARG A 511 26.47 -16.03 -4.58
C ARG A 511 27.68 -15.97 -5.52
N ASP A 512 27.78 -16.89 -6.47
CA ASP A 512 28.86 -16.85 -7.47
C ASP A 512 28.44 -15.95 -8.65
N GLU A 513 29.17 -14.86 -8.88
CA GLU A 513 28.82 -13.80 -9.84
C GLU A 513 28.87 -14.25 -11.32
N ARG A 514 29.33 -15.49 -11.59
CA ARG A 514 29.56 -15.98 -12.97
C ARG A 514 28.56 -17.01 -13.47
N THR A 515 27.60 -17.45 -12.67
CA THR A 515 26.54 -18.38 -13.12
C THR A 515 25.20 -17.98 -12.53
N GLN A 516 24.18 -17.81 -13.39
CA GLN A 516 22.78 -17.52 -13.03
C GLN A 516 22.07 -18.64 -12.23
N ALA A 517 22.81 -19.56 -11.60
CA ALA A 517 22.27 -20.56 -10.70
C ALA A 517 23.29 -20.81 -9.56
N PRO A 518 22.84 -20.90 -8.30
CA PRO A 518 23.74 -21.26 -7.20
C PRO A 518 24.26 -22.69 -7.40
N ARG A 519 25.58 -22.86 -7.30
CA ARG A 519 26.24 -24.16 -7.11
C ARG A 519 27.03 -24.09 -5.80
N PHE A 520 26.86 -25.10 -4.95
CA PHE A 520 27.60 -25.20 -3.68
C PHE A 520 28.60 -26.35 -3.70
N LEU A 521 29.83 -26.04 -3.27
CA LEU A 521 30.93 -26.95 -3.01
C LEU A 521 30.76 -27.61 -1.63
N VAL A 522 31.19 -28.87 -1.54
CA VAL A 522 31.11 -29.74 -0.36
C VAL A 522 32.44 -29.70 0.39
N PHE A 523 32.39 -29.53 1.71
CA PHE A 523 33.42 -30.00 2.65
C PHE A 523 32.77 -30.93 3.66
#